data_AF-A0A3B0N222-F1
#
_entry.id   AF-A0A3B0N222-F1
#
_cell.length_a   1.000
_cell.length_b   1.000
_cell.length_c   1.000
_cell.angle_alpha   90.00
_cell.angle_beta   90.00
_cell.angle_gamma   90.00
#
_symmetry.space_group_name_H-M   'P 1'
#
loop_
_entity.id
_entity.type
_entity.pdbx_description
1 polymer ?
#
loop_
_entity_poly.entity_id
_entity_poly.type
_entity_poly.pdbx_seq_one_letter_code
_entity_poly.pdbx_strand_id
1 'polypeptide(L)'
;MAQDAIYTPNGGTPTLIRVVTRRADEITGFGDARLWSETTRIDLRVGEVLNPRPGDRIEIDGDAFLIQGEPVRDRERLVWTVDLRPT
;
A
#
# COMPACT_ATOMS: atom_id res chain seq x y z
N MET A 1 -9.25 0.29 7.18
CA MET A 1 -10.40 1.20 6.95
C MET A 1 -10.18 1.96 5.64
N ALA A 2 -11.21 2.45 4.97
CA ALA A 2 -11.06 3.18 3.70
C ALA A 2 -10.83 4.67 3.93
N GLN A 3 -9.75 5.24 3.41
CA GLN A 3 -9.43 6.67 3.52
C GLN A 3 -8.80 7.24 2.25
N ASP A 4 -8.76 8.57 2.17
CA ASP A 4 -8.20 9.26 1.01
C ASP A 4 -6.67 9.23 1.06
N ALA A 5 -6.06 9.16 -0.11
CA ALA A 5 -4.62 9.18 -0.28
C ALA A 5 -4.25 9.88 -1.59
N ILE A 6 -3.01 10.35 -1.67
CA ILE A 6 -2.44 10.85 -2.91
C ILE A 6 -1.49 9.79 -3.45
N TYR A 7 -1.74 9.31 -4.67
CA TYR A 7 -0.84 8.45 -5.40
C TYR A 7 -0.04 9.27 -6.42
N THR A 8 1.27 9.14 -6.38
CA THR A 8 2.19 9.75 -7.35
C THR A 8 2.99 8.64 -8.02
N PRO A 9 2.76 8.35 -9.31
CA PRO A 9 3.64 7.48 -10.08
C PRO A 9 5.06 8.05 -10.07
N ASN A 10 6.07 7.20 -10.16
CA ASN A 10 7.45 7.66 -10.30
C ASN A 10 7.60 8.54 -11.55
N GLY A 11 7.89 9.84 -11.35
CA GLY A 11 7.98 10.85 -12.41
C GLY A 11 6.63 11.29 -13.00
N GLY A 12 5.50 10.88 -12.40
CA GLY A 12 4.14 11.21 -12.84
C GLY A 12 3.49 12.34 -12.05
N THR A 13 2.22 12.61 -12.36
CA THR A 13 1.41 13.62 -11.67
C THR A 13 0.64 13.00 -10.50
N PRO A 14 0.58 13.67 -9.33
CA PRO A 14 -0.20 13.20 -8.18
C PRO A 14 -1.70 13.12 -8.51
N THR A 15 -2.35 12.06 -8.03
CA THR A 15 -3.78 11.81 -8.20
C THR A 15 -4.41 11.41 -6.86
N LEU A 16 -5.58 11.97 -6.54
CA LEU A 16 -6.36 11.59 -5.37
C LEU A 16 -7.03 10.23 -5.60
N ILE A 17 -6.88 9.32 -4.65
CA ILE A 17 -7.41 7.95 -4.71
C ILE A 17 -7.99 7.53 -3.36
N ARG A 18 -8.77 6.44 -3.36
CA ARG A 18 -9.22 5.78 -2.13
C ARG A 18 -8.40 4.53 -1.83
N VAL A 19 -7.88 4.43 -0.62
CA VAL A 19 -7.10 3.27 -0.16
C VAL A 19 -7.76 2.60 1.03
N VAL A 20 -7.59 1.29 1.16
CA VAL A 20 -8.02 0.55 2.35
C VAL A 20 -6.80 0.03 3.10
N THR A 21 -6.59 0.51 4.32
CA THR A 21 -5.54 -0.03 5.19
C THR A 21 -5.92 -1.43 5.67
N ARG A 22 -5.04 -2.39 5.45
CA ARG A 22 -5.12 -3.73 6.04
C ARG A 22 -4.44 -3.66 7.40
N ARG A 23 -5.19 -3.79 8.49
CA ARG A 23 -4.58 -4.03 9.80
C ARG A 23 -3.85 -5.37 9.72
N ALA A 24 -2.69 -5.47 10.38
CA ALA A 24 -2.00 -6.73 10.56
C ALA A 24 -2.82 -7.59 11.54
N ASP A 25 -3.85 -8.28 11.04
CA ASP A 25 -4.56 -9.31 11.78
C ASP A 25 -3.72 -10.60 11.75
N GLU A 26 -2.55 -10.60 12.39
CA GLU A 26 -1.88 -11.85 12.77
C GLU A 26 -0.95 -11.62 13.99
N ILE A 27 -1.50 -11.83 15.19
CA ILE A 27 -0.71 -12.20 16.37
C ILE A 27 -0.87 -13.72 16.56
N THR A 28 -0.17 -14.50 15.75
CA THR A 28 0.17 -15.89 16.08
C THR A 28 1.55 -15.86 16.69
N GLY A 29 1.58 -15.71 18.02
CA GLY A 29 2.82 -15.73 18.78
C GLY A 29 3.44 -17.11 18.80
N PHE A 30 4.65 -17.26 18.26
CA PHE A 30 5.58 -18.31 18.69
C PHE A 30 7.04 -17.90 18.38
N GLY A 31 7.87 -17.78 19.41
CA GLY A 31 9.32 -17.59 19.30
C GLY A 31 9.81 -16.14 19.45
N ASP A 32 10.83 -15.97 20.28
CA ASP A 32 11.36 -14.72 20.85
C ASP A 32 12.16 -13.84 19.84
N ALA A 33 11.60 -13.60 18.66
CA ALA A 33 12.20 -12.73 17.64
C ALA A 33 11.11 -11.94 16.90
N ARG A 34 10.62 -10.87 17.53
CA ARG A 34 9.67 -9.94 16.92
C ARG A 34 10.39 -8.96 16.00
N LEU A 35 10.79 -9.40 14.81
CA LEU A 35 11.14 -8.48 13.72
C LEU A 35 9.85 -8.06 13.01
N TRP A 36 9.09 -7.15 13.62
CA TRP A 36 8.01 -6.47 12.90
C TRP A 36 8.65 -5.41 12.03
N SER A 37 8.88 -5.72 10.76
CA SER A 37 8.99 -4.65 9.77
C SER A 37 7.64 -3.94 9.76
N GLU A 38 7.60 -2.64 10.03
CA GLU A 38 6.41 -1.78 9.94
C GLU A 38 5.97 -1.64 8.46
N THR A 39 5.64 -2.76 7.83
CA THR A 39 5.18 -2.79 6.45
C THR A 39 3.68 -2.50 6.46
N THR A 40 3.33 -1.26 6.17
CA THR A 40 1.93 -0.85 6.01
C THR A 40 1.41 -1.48 4.72
N ARG A 41 0.40 -2.36 4.83
CA ARG A 41 -0.23 -2.99 3.66
C ARG A 41 -1.55 -2.30 3.34
N ILE A 42 -1.75 -1.94 2.08
CA ILE A 42 -2.99 -1.30 1.63
C ILE A 42 -3.53 -1.96 0.36
N ASP A 43 -4.84 -1.79 0.15
CA ASP A 43 -5.49 -2.08 -1.12
C ASP A 43 -5.79 -0.79 -1.90
N LEU A 44 -5.45 -0.80 -3.19
CA LEU A 44 -5.77 0.23 -4.18
C LEU A 44 -6.81 -0.32 -5.14
N ARG A 45 -7.73 0.53 -5.62
CA ARG A 45 -8.64 0.12 -6.71
C ARG A 45 -7.93 0.20 -8.05
N VAL A 46 -8.07 -0.84 -8.87
CA VAL A 46 -7.54 -0.87 -10.24
C VAL A 46 -8.11 0.27 -11.09
N GLY A 47 -9.37 0.64 -10.87
CA GLY A 47 -10.01 1.73 -11.61
C GLY A 47 -9.41 3.11 -11.32
N GLU A 48 -8.70 3.27 -10.20
CA GLU A 48 -8.00 4.51 -9.85
C GLU A 48 -6.50 4.42 -10.19
N VAL A 49 -5.90 3.25 -9.97
CA VAL A 49 -4.48 3.00 -10.24
C VAL A 49 -4.32 1.76 -11.11
N LEU A 50 -4.06 1.97 -12.41
CA LEU A 50 -4.02 0.89 -13.39
C LEU A 50 -2.79 -0.02 -13.23
N ASN A 51 -1.63 0.57 -12.96
CA ASN A 51 -0.36 -0.14 -12.95
C ASN A 51 0.59 0.44 -11.87
N PRO A 52 0.31 0.18 -10.58
CA PRO A 52 1.23 0.57 -9.50
C PRO A 52 2.56 -0.18 -9.66
N ARG A 53 3.65 0.42 -9.21
CA ARG A 53 5.00 -0.13 -9.31
C ARG A 53 5.80 0.13 -8.03
N PRO A 54 6.83 -0.71 -7.76
CA PRO A 54 7.81 -0.39 -6.73
C PRO A 54 8.41 1.01 -6.96
N GLY A 55 8.51 1.80 -5.88
CA GLY A 55 9.04 3.17 -5.91
C GLY A 55 8.01 4.25 -6.23
N ASP A 56 6.77 3.90 -6.58
CA ASP A 56 5.68 4.88 -6.61
C ASP A 56 5.36 5.37 -5.18
N ARG A 57 4.93 6.62 -5.06
CA ARG A 57 4.68 7.27 -3.76
C ARG A 57 3.20 7.28 -3.42
N ILE A 58 2.92 7.04 -2.15
CA ILE A 58 1.60 7.10 -1.54
C ILE A 58 1.67 8.05 -0.35
N GLU A 59 0.80 9.05 -0.30
CA GLU A 59 0.65 9.94 0.86
C GLU A 59 -0.70 9.72 1.51
N ILE A 60 -0.70 9.50 2.82
CA ILE A 60 -1.88 9.16 3.61
C ILE A 60 -1.80 9.97 4.91
N ASP A 61 -2.83 10.74 5.23
CA ASP A 61 -2.90 11.55 6.46
C ASP A 61 -1.69 12.48 6.69
N GLY A 62 -0.99 12.86 5.61
CA GLY A 62 0.22 13.70 5.64
C GLY A 62 1.55 12.93 5.71
N ASP A 63 1.51 11.62 5.94
CA ASP A 63 2.68 10.73 5.93
C ASP A 63 2.95 10.20 4.52
N ALA A 64 4.22 10.15 4.15
CA ALA A 64 4.68 9.68 2.83
C ALA A 64 5.29 8.28 2.90
N PHE A 65 4.92 7.46 1.92
CA PHE A 65 5.36 6.08 1.79
C PHE A 65 5.75 5.77 0.35
N LEU A 66 6.62 4.78 0.17
CA LEU A 66 6.88 4.16 -1.13
C LEU A 66 6.29 2.77 -1.19
N ILE A 67 5.74 2.42 -2.34
CA ILE A 67 5.45 1.03 -2.68
C ILE A 67 6.77 0.26 -2.71
N GLN A 68 6.84 -0.83 -1.96
CA GLN A 68 7.93 -1.79 -1.93
C GLN A 68 7.45 -3.16 -2.41
N GLY A 69 8.34 -3.88 -3.08
CA GLY A 69 7.99 -5.15 -3.70
C GLY A 69 6.99 -5.00 -4.84
N GLU A 70 6.67 -6.13 -5.47
CA GLU A 70 5.76 -6.18 -6.61
C GLU A 70 4.29 -6.10 -6.15
N PRO A 71 3.49 -5.16 -6.67
CA PRO A 71 2.05 -5.12 -6.41
C PRO A 71 1.34 -6.41 -6.82
N VAL A 72 0.49 -6.93 -5.94
CA VAL A 72 -0.25 -8.17 -6.19
C VAL A 72 -1.69 -7.84 -6.53
N ARG A 73 -2.15 -8.30 -7.69
CA ARG A 73 -3.54 -8.16 -8.09
C ARG A 73 -4.38 -9.27 -7.47
N ASP A 74 -5.58 -8.93 -7.00
CA ASP A 74 -6.53 -9.94 -6.52
C ASP A 74 -7.07 -10.82 -7.65
N ARG A 75 -7.78 -11.89 -7.27
CA ARG A 75 -8.33 -12.87 -8.22
C ARG A 75 -9.33 -12.24 -9.19
N GLU A 76 -10.19 -11.34 -8.69
CA GLU A 76 -11.21 -10.65 -9.49
C GLU A 76 -10.62 -9.47 -10.28
N ARG A 77 -9.34 -9.16 -10.09
CA ARG A 77 -8.60 -8.10 -10.76
C ARG A 77 -9.18 -6.71 -10.55
N LEU A 78 -9.83 -6.49 -9.41
CA LEU A 78 -10.46 -5.23 -8.99
C LEU A 78 -9.56 -4.41 -8.07
N VAL A 79 -8.67 -5.07 -7.32
CA VAL A 79 -7.79 -4.40 -6.37
C VAL A 79 -6.33 -4.84 -6.52
N TRP A 80 -5.44 -3.90 -6.23
CA TRP A 80 -4.03 -4.14 -6.01
C TRP A 80 -3.75 -4.14 -4.52
N THR A 81 -3.09 -5.16 -4.01
CA THR A 81 -2.48 -5.16 -2.68
C THR A 81 -1.02 -4.74 -2.82
N VAL A 82 -0.63 -3.71 -2.08
CA VAL A 82 0.75 -3.20 -2.06
C VAL A 82 1.29 -3.14 -0.64
N ASP A 83 2.57 -3.42 -0.53
CA ASP A 83 3.35 -3.24 0.69
C ASP A 83 4.03 -1.87 0.63
N LEU A 84 3.94 -1.12 1.71
CA LEU A 84 4.50 0.23 1.83
C LEU A 84 5.66 0.23 2.83
N ARG A 85 6.61 1.12 2.57
CA ARG A 85 7.65 1.50 3.54
C ARG A 85 7.68 3.02 3.70
N PRO A 86 8.01 3.55 4.89
CA PRO A 86 8.24 4.98 5.06
C PRO A 86 9.34 5.49 4.13
N THR A 87 9.16 6.69 3.58
CA THR A 87 10.21 7.44 2.85
C THR A 87 11.23 8.05 3.79
#